data_AF-A0A0B4EDU2-F1
#
_entry.id   AF-A0A0B4EDU2-F1
#
_cell.length_a   1.000
_cell.length_b   1.000
_cell.length_c   1.000
_cell.angle_alpha   90.00
_cell.angle_beta   90.00
_cell.angle_gamma   90.00
#
_symmetry.space_group_name_H-M   'P 1'
#
loop_
_entity.id
_entity.type
_entity.pdbx_description
1 polymer ?
#
loop_
_entity_poly.entity_id
_entity_poly.type
_entity_poly.pdbx_seq_one_letter_code
_entity_poly.pdbx_strand_id
1 'polypeptide(L)'
;VLGLIGVALRLSPVRWLAWLGDLYSTVIRGIPDLVLILLIFYGGQDLLNRVAPLLGYDDYIDLNPLAAGIGTLGFIFGAYLSETFRGAFMAIPKGQAEAGLAYGMSSFQVFFRVMVPQMIRLAIPGFTNNWLVLTKA
;
A
#
# COMPACT_ATOMS: atom_id res chain seq x y z
N VAL A 1 3.91 6.47 0.27
CA VAL A 1 3.58 6.31 -1.16
C VAL A 1 2.91 4.97 -1.44
N LEU A 2 3.54 3.83 -1.14
CA LEU A 2 2.97 2.50 -1.42
C LEU A 2 1.57 2.26 -0.83
N GLY A 3 1.30 2.72 0.40
CA GLY A 3 -0.05 2.62 0.97
C GLY A 3 -1.12 3.45 0.24
N LEU A 4 -0.74 4.60 -0.33
CA LEU A 4 -1.64 5.41 -1.15
C LEU A 4 -1.93 4.74 -2.50
N ILE A 5 -0.91 4.12 -3.11
CA ILE A 5 -1.08 3.33 -4.33
C ILE A 5 -1.99 2.13 -4.04
N GLY A 6 -1.72 1.40 -2.96
CA GLY A 6 -2.51 0.25 -2.55
C GLY A 6 -3.98 0.61 -2.31
N VAL A 7 -4.27 1.71 -1.60
CA VAL A 7 -5.67 2.14 -1.40
C VAL A 7 -6.30 2.64 -2.70
N ALA A 8 -5.56 3.33 -3.56
CA ALA A 8 -6.07 3.78 -4.86
C ALA A 8 -6.44 2.60 -5.76
N LEU A 9 -5.64 1.53 -5.77
CA LEU A 9 -5.96 0.29 -6.47
C LEU A 9 -7.25 -0.32 -5.93
N ARG A 10 -7.37 -0.44 -4.60
CA ARG A 10 -8.55 -1.01 -3.93
C ARG A 10 -9.83 -0.20 -4.11
N LEU A 11 -9.73 1.12 -4.16
CA LEU A 11 -10.86 2.03 -4.41
C LEU A 11 -11.12 2.25 -5.91
N SER A 12 -10.36 1.60 -6.79
CA SER A 12 -10.52 1.75 -8.23
C SER A 12 -11.90 1.25 -8.67
N PRO A 13 -12.58 1.96 -9.59
CA PRO A 13 -13.83 1.48 -10.18
C PRO A 13 -13.63 0.21 -11.02
N VAL A 14 -12.38 -0.08 -11.41
CA VAL A 14 -12.02 -1.24 -12.22
C VAL A 14 -11.81 -2.46 -11.33
N ARG A 15 -12.68 -3.46 -11.48
CA ARG A 15 -12.73 -4.64 -10.58
C ARG A 15 -11.41 -5.41 -10.47
N TRP A 16 -10.65 -5.54 -11.56
CA TRP A 16 -9.38 -6.26 -11.53
C TRP A 16 -8.28 -5.49 -10.78
N LEU A 17 -8.25 -4.15 -10.88
CA LEU A 17 -7.34 -3.31 -10.10
C LEU A 17 -7.66 -3.37 -8.62
N ALA A 18 -8.96 -3.33 -8.28
CA ALA A 18 -9.42 -3.49 -6.90
C ALA A 18 -8.99 -4.84 -6.32
N TRP A 19 -9.19 -5.92 -7.10
CA TRP A 19 -8.79 -7.26 -6.70
C TRP A 19 -7.27 -7.40 -6.49
N LEU A 20 -6.43 -6.81 -7.35
CA LEU A 20 -4.98 -6.80 -7.14
C LEU A 20 -4.58 -6.09 -5.85
N GLY A 21 -5.22 -4.95 -5.55
CA GLY A 21 -4.98 -4.22 -4.31
C GLY A 21 -5.42 -5.02 -3.07
N ASP A 22 -6.55 -5.72 -3.14
CA ASP A 22 -7.03 -6.60 -2.09
C ASP A 22 -6.10 -7.81 -1.90
N LEU A 23 -5.68 -8.45 -2.98
CA LEU A 23 -4.74 -9.58 -2.95
C LEU A 23 -3.43 -9.16 -2.27
N TYR A 24 -2.84 -8.03 -2.70
CA TYR A 24 -1.64 -7.48 -2.10
C TYR A 24 -1.82 -7.26 -0.59
N SER A 25 -2.89 -6.56 -0.17
CA SER A 25 -3.09 -6.28 1.26
C SER A 25 -3.31 -7.55 2.08
N THR A 26 -4.11 -8.49 1.57
CA THR A 26 -4.44 -9.74 2.26
C THR A 26 -3.25 -10.68 2.39
N VAL A 27 -2.46 -10.87 1.32
CA VAL A 27 -1.30 -11.76 1.34
C VAL A 27 -0.25 -11.22 2.31
N ILE A 28 0.08 -9.93 2.20
CA ILE A 28 1.16 -9.34 3.00
C ILE A 28 0.79 -9.28 4.49
N ARG A 29 -0.46 -8.99 4.81
CA ARG A 29 -0.92 -8.95 6.20
C ARG A 29 -1.32 -10.32 6.76
N GLY A 30 -1.38 -11.34 5.91
CA GLY A 30 -1.68 -12.73 6.28
C GLY A 30 -0.44 -13.55 6.64
N ILE A 31 0.75 -13.08 6.23
CA ILE A 31 2.04 -13.73 6.52
C ILE A 31 2.69 -12.99 7.71
N PRO A 32 3.32 -13.69 8.67
CA PRO A 32 4.06 -13.05 9.74
C PRO A 32 5.18 -12.14 9.21
N ASP A 33 5.31 -10.93 9.77
CA ASP A 33 6.25 -9.91 9.27
C ASP A 33 7.71 -10.41 9.21
N LEU A 34 8.16 -11.15 10.24
CA LEU A 34 9.49 -11.75 10.27
C LEU A 34 9.72 -12.74 9.12
N VAL A 35 8.70 -13.55 8.79
CA VAL A 35 8.79 -14.52 7.69
C VAL A 35 8.88 -13.79 6.35
N LEU A 36 8.13 -12.71 6.17
CA LEU A 36 8.21 -11.87 4.98
C LEU A 36 9.58 -11.22 4.82
N ILE A 37 10.15 -10.70 5.91
CA ILE A 37 11.49 -10.11 5.89
C ILE A 37 12.51 -11.16 5.45
N LEU A 38 12.49 -12.35 6.06
CA LEU A 38 13.40 -13.45 5.67
C LEU A 38 13.20 -13.87 4.22
N LEU A 39 11.95 -14.01 3.77
CA LEU A 39 11.64 -14.42 2.40
C LEU A 39 12.13 -13.38 1.39
N ILE A 40 11.96 -12.08 1.66
CA ILE A 40 12.44 -11.04 0.73
C ILE A 40 13.97 -10.93 0.78
N PHE A 41 14.60 -11.03 1.95
CA PHE A 41 16.06 -10.94 2.06
C PHE A 41 16.77 -12.13 1.40
N TYR A 42 16.40 -13.36 1.79
CA TYR A 42 17.07 -14.56 1.29
C TYR A 42 16.47 -15.04 -0.04
N GLY A 43 15.14 -15.10 -0.12
CA GLY A 43 14.45 -15.55 -1.32
C GLY A 43 14.47 -14.52 -2.44
N GLY A 44 14.43 -13.22 -2.13
CA GLY A 44 14.56 -12.16 -3.13
C GLY A 44 15.94 -12.16 -3.79
N GLN A 45 17.02 -12.33 -3.03
CA GLN A 45 18.38 -12.42 -3.57
C GLN A 45 18.58 -13.69 -4.41
N ASP A 46 18.10 -14.84 -3.95
CA ASP A 46 18.13 -16.08 -4.75
C ASP A 46 17.31 -15.95 -6.04
N LEU A 47 16.08 -15.42 -5.97
CA LEU A 47 15.22 -15.22 -7.13
C LEU A 47 15.86 -14.27 -8.14
N LEU A 48 16.44 -13.16 -7.68
CA LEU A 48 17.05 -12.16 -8.54
C LEU A 48 18.26 -12.74 -9.29
N ASN A 49 19.09 -13.53 -8.62
CA ASN A 49 20.21 -14.23 -9.25
C ASN A 49 19.79 -15.38 -10.19
N ARG A 50 18.57 -15.93 -10.05
CA ARG A 50 18.02 -16.91 -11.00
C ARG A 50 17.39 -16.26 -12.23
N VAL A 51 16.80 -15.08 -12.07
CA VAL A 51 16.11 -14.36 -13.16
C VAL A 51 17.08 -13.47 -13.95
N ALA A 52 18.10 -12.90 -13.31
CA ALA A 52 19.07 -12.03 -13.96
C ALA A 52 19.74 -12.69 -15.19
N PRO A 53 20.19 -13.95 -15.15
CA PRO A 53 20.75 -14.62 -16.33
C PRO A 53 19.74 -14.78 -17.47
N LEU A 54 18.46 -14.99 -17.16
CA LEU A 54 17.39 -15.09 -18.15
C LEU A 54 17.13 -13.76 -18.89
N LEU A 55 17.53 -12.64 -18.29
CA LEU A 55 17.42 -11.30 -18.85
C LEU A 55 18.75 -10.81 -19.49
N GLY A 56 19.76 -11.66 -19.57
CA GLY A 56 21.08 -11.34 -20.15
C GLY A 56 22.05 -10.68 -19.17
N TYR A 57 21.80 -10.78 -17.87
CA TYR A 57 22.72 -10.38 -16.81
C TYR A 57 23.36 -11.62 -16.18
N ASP A 58 24.55 -11.98 -16.65
CA ASP A 58 25.28 -13.17 -16.18
C ASP A 58 26.06 -12.95 -14.88
N ASP A 59 26.22 -11.68 -14.46
CA ASP A 59 26.91 -11.33 -13.22
C ASP A 59 26.00 -11.46 -12.00
N TYR A 60 26.58 -11.92 -10.89
CA TYR A 60 25.92 -11.98 -9.59
C TYR A 60 25.54 -10.57 -9.13
N ILE A 61 24.24 -10.34 -8.87
CA ILE A 61 23.75 -9.05 -8.41
C ILE A 61 23.66 -9.09 -6.88
N ASP A 62 24.59 -8.40 -6.23
CA ASP A 62 24.51 -8.15 -4.80
C ASP A 62 23.48 -7.06 -4.50
N LEU A 63 22.42 -7.44 -3.81
CA LEU A 63 21.43 -6.49 -3.34
C LEU A 63 21.99 -5.72 -2.15
N ASN A 64 22.01 -4.39 -2.27
CA ASN A 64 22.40 -3.53 -1.16
C ASN A 64 21.47 -3.79 0.05
N PRO A 65 22.00 -4.21 1.23
CA PRO A 65 21.17 -4.60 2.37
C PRO A 65 20.28 -3.47 2.89
N LEU A 66 20.75 -2.22 2.83
CA LEU A 66 19.96 -1.05 3.22
C LEU A 66 18.78 -0.85 2.27
N ALA A 67 19.03 -0.90 0.96
CA ALA A 67 17.97 -0.75 -0.05
C ALA A 67 16.95 -1.88 0.03
N ALA A 68 17.42 -3.13 0.21
CA ALA A 68 16.56 -4.29 0.40
C ALA A 68 15.71 -4.15 1.68
N GLY A 69 16.31 -3.72 2.79
CA GLY A 69 15.59 -3.47 4.05
C GLY A 69 14.52 -2.38 3.92
N ILE A 70 14.89 -1.21 3.36
CA ILE A 70 13.95 -0.10 3.13
C ILE A 70 12.82 -0.53 2.20
N GLY A 71 13.13 -1.25 1.11
CA GLY A 71 12.14 -1.76 0.16
C GLY A 71 11.17 -2.75 0.81
N THR A 72 11.71 -3.70 1.58
CA THR A 72 10.95 -4.72 2.32
C THR A 72 9.99 -4.09 3.33
N LEU A 73 10.52 -3.24 4.22
CA LEU A 73 9.72 -2.55 5.22
C LEU A 73 8.68 -1.63 4.56
N GLY A 74 9.07 -0.91 3.51
CA GLY A 74 8.16 -0.06 2.74
C GLY A 74 7.01 -0.84 2.11
N PHE A 75 7.28 -2.05 1.61
CA PHE A 75 6.28 -2.93 1.03
C PHE A 75 5.32 -3.48 2.10
N ILE A 76 5.85 -3.99 3.21
CA ILE A 76 5.05 -4.49 4.34
C ILE A 76 4.16 -3.38 4.91
N PHE A 77 4.75 -2.27 5.34
CA PHE A 77 4.00 -1.14 5.90
C PHE A 77 3.13 -0.43 4.87
N GLY A 78 3.45 -0.53 3.58
CA GLY A 78 2.58 -0.11 2.50
C GLY A 78 1.23 -0.83 2.54
N ALA A 79 1.21 -2.14 2.78
CA ALA A 79 0.00 -2.93 2.88
C ALA A 79 -0.84 -2.53 4.11
N TYR A 80 -0.20 -2.33 5.26
CA TYR A 80 -0.88 -1.88 6.49
C TYR A 80 -1.45 -0.46 6.38
N LEU A 81 -0.70 0.46 5.77
CA LEU A 81 -1.18 1.83 5.53
C LEU A 81 -2.32 1.86 4.53
N SER A 82 -2.30 1.01 3.49
CA SER A 82 -3.42 0.88 2.56
C SER A 82 -4.73 0.51 3.27
N GLU A 83 -4.69 -0.41 4.24
CA GLU A 83 -5.88 -0.73 5.05
C GLU A 83 -6.31 0.44 5.91
N THR A 84 -5.36 1.14 6.52
CA THR A 84 -5.64 2.32 7.35
C THR A 84 -6.36 3.39 6.54
N PHE A 85 -5.87 3.69 5.33
CA PHE A 85 -6.52 4.63 4.43
C PHE A 85 -7.89 4.14 3.98
N ARG A 86 -8.05 2.84 3.69
CA ARG A 86 -9.34 2.25 3.32
C ARG A 86 -10.35 2.40 4.46
N GLY A 87 -9.96 2.07 5.69
CA GLY A 87 -10.80 2.23 6.88
C GLY A 87 -11.19 3.69 7.10
N ALA A 88 -10.24 4.61 6.95
CA ALA A 88 -10.49 6.04 7.04
C ALA A 88 -11.46 6.55 5.95
N PHE A 89 -11.34 6.03 4.72
CA PHE A 89 -12.25 6.36 3.62
C PHE A 89 -13.66 5.88 3.90
N MET A 90 -13.82 4.64 4.40
CA MET A 90 -15.12 4.06 4.76
C MET A 90 -15.79 4.75 5.96
N ALA A 91 -15.01 5.44 6.80
CA ALA A 91 -15.52 6.22 7.92
C ALA A 91 -16.11 7.58 7.51
N ILE A 92 -15.91 8.02 6.26
CA ILE A 92 -16.49 9.27 5.76
C ILE A 92 -18.02 9.08 5.59
N PRO A 93 -18.86 9.97 6.16
CA PRO A 93 -20.30 9.92 5.97
C PRO A 93 -20.67 10.03 4.48
N LYS A 94 -21.47 9.09 3.97
CA LYS A 94 -21.89 9.06 2.55
C LYS A 94 -22.55 10.35 2.07
N GLY A 95 -23.29 11.03 2.96
CA GLY A 95 -23.94 12.30 2.67
C GLY A 95 -22.99 13.43 2.24
N GLN A 96 -21.70 13.35 2.59
CA GLN A 96 -20.70 14.34 2.11
C GLN A 96 -20.50 14.24 0.60
N ALA A 97 -20.44 13.02 0.07
CA ALA A 97 -20.30 12.81 -1.37
C ALA A 97 -21.58 13.20 -2.11
N GLU A 98 -22.75 12.82 -1.57
CA GLU A 98 -24.06 13.13 -2.12
C GLU A 98 -24.32 14.65 -2.14
N ALA A 99 -23.97 15.38 -1.07
CA ALA A 99 -24.08 16.83 -1.01
C ALA A 99 -23.20 17.54 -2.04
N GLY A 100 -21.98 17.05 -2.26
CA GLY A 100 -21.09 17.58 -3.30
C GLY A 100 -21.68 17.42 -4.71
N LEU A 101 -22.23 16.24 -5.02
CA LEU A 101 -22.91 15.99 -6.29
C LEU A 101 -24.15 16.87 -6.46
N ALA A 102 -24.97 17.02 -5.41
CA ALA A 102 -26.16 17.89 -5.43
C ALA A 102 -25.81 19.38 -5.60
N TYR A 103 -24.63 19.80 -5.15
CA TYR A 103 -24.09 21.14 -5.36
C TYR A 103 -23.48 21.35 -6.76
N GLY A 104 -23.59 20.36 -7.66
CA GLY A 104 -23.11 20.44 -9.03
C GLY A 104 -21.63 20.09 -9.21
N MET A 105 -20.97 19.51 -8.20
CA MET A 105 -19.62 18.98 -8.38
C MET A 105 -19.65 17.68 -9.20
N SER A 106 -18.67 17.52 -10.09
CA SER A 106 -18.39 16.23 -10.71
C SER A 106 -17.85 15.22 -9.69
N SER A 107 -18.01 13.92 -9.96
CA SER A 107 -17.49 12.86 -9.07
C SER A 107 -15.99 12.99 -8.78
N PHE A 108 -15.21 13.47 -9.76
CA PHE A 108 -13.78 13.73 -9.59
C PHE A 108 -13.51 14.89 -8.62
N GLN A 109 -14.28 15.97 -8.71
CA GLN A 109 -14.19 17.09 -7.77
C GLN A 109 -14.58 16.66 -6.36
N VAL A 110 -15.68 15.92 -6.21
CA VAL A 110 -16.09 15.36 -4.90
C VAL A 110 -14.99 14.48 -4.33
N PHE A 111 -14.43 13.57 -5.13
CA PHE A 111 -13.36 12.69 -4.67
C PHE A 111 -12.12 13.47 -4.19
N PHE A 112 -11.53 14.31 -5.04
CA PHE A 112 -10.27 14.99 -4.72
C PHE A 112 -10.41 16.17 -3.75
N ARG A 113 -11.52 16.91 -3.79
CA ARG A 113 -11.70 18.12 -2.98
C ARG A 113 -12.42 17.88 -1.66
N VAL A 114 -13.26 16.84 -1.59
CA VAL A 114 -14.09 16.55 -0.41
C VAL A 114 -13.62 15.28 0.29
N MET A 115 -13.55 14.15 -0.42
CA MET A 115 -13.30 12.85 0.23
C MET A 115 -11.82 12.64 0.59
N VAL A 116 -10.88 12.91 -0.32
CA VAL A 116 -9.43 12.68 -0.08
C VAL A 116 -8.91 13.46 1.13
N PRO A 117 -9.17 14.78 1.29
CA PRO A 117 -8.70 15.52 2.46
C PRO A 117 -9.28 15.00 3.78
N GLN A 118 -10.55 14.60 3.79
CA GLN A 118 -11.21 14.02 4.96
C GLN A 118 -10.63 12.65 5.32
N MET A 119 -10.42 11.79 4.32
CA MET A 119 -9.78 10.49 4.50
C MET A 119 -8.40 10.65 5.13
N ILE A 120 -7.57 11.58 4.64
CA ILE A 120 -6.23 11.82 5.18
C ILE A 120 -6.32 12.19 6.66
N ARG A 121 -7.21 13.12 7.04
CA ARG A 121 -7.40 13.53 8.44
C ARG A 121 -7.82 12.37 9.33
N LEU A 122 -8.75 11.53 8.87
CA LEU A 122 -9.22 10.34 9.60
C LEU A 122 -8.16 9.23 9.68
N ALA A 123 -7.24 9.18 8.73
CA ALA A 123 -6.17 8.19 8.70
C ALA A 123 -4.99 8.53 9.63
N ILE A 124 -4.83 9.79 10.06
CA ILE A 124 -3.69 10.22 10.90
C ILE A 124 -3.50 9.34 12.14
N PRO A 125 -4.52 9.03 12.96
CA PRO A 125 -4.32 8.20 14.15
C PRO A 125 -3.81 6.80 13.82
N GLY A 126 -4.38 6.15 12.79
CA GLY A 126 -3.94 4.83 12.35
C GLY A 126 -2.56 4.86 11.68
N PHE A 127 -2.24 5.94 10.97
CA PHE A 127 -0.92 6.17 10.41
C PHE A 127 0.13 6.25 11.52
N THR A 128 -0.12 7.05 12.57
CA THR A 128 0.78 7.19 13.72
C THR A 128 0.99 5.85 14.42
N ASN A 129 -0.06 5.04 14.57
CA ASN A 129 0.08 3.71 15.16
C ASN A 129 1.03 2.80 14.34
N ASN A 130 0.82 2.73 13.02
CA ASN A 130 1.72 1.95 12.14
C ASN A 130 3.14 2.50 12.15
N TRP A 131 3.31 3.82 12.19
CA TRP A 131 4.63 4.44 12.30
C TRP A 131 5.35 4.05 13.60
N LEU A 132 4.65 4.02 14.73
CA LEU A 132 5.24 3.57 16.01
C LEU A 132 5.68 2.11 15.97
N VAL A 133 4.93 1.24 15.28
CA VAL A 133 5.33 -0.16 15.09
C VAL A 133 6.60 -0.24 14.24
N LEU A 134 6.66 0.52 13.14
CA LEU A 134 7.86 0.59 12.28
C LEU A 134 9.09 1.06 13.05
N THR A 135 8.97 2.02 13.96
CA THR A 135 10.11 2.49 14.76
C THR A 135 10.61 1.50 15.81
N LYS A 136 9.81 0.48 16.14
CA LYS A 136 10.18 -0.59 17.08
C LYS A 136 10.83 -1.79 16.39
N ALA A 137 10.67 -1.90 15.06
CA ALA A 137 11.25 -2.95 14.24
C ALA A 137 12.73 -2.63 13.94
#